data_AF-A0A7L5SM08-F1
#
_entry.id   AF-A0A7L5SM08-F1
#
_cell.length_a   1.000
_cell.length_b   1.000
_cell.length_c   1.000
_cell.angle_alpha   90.00
_cell.angle_beta   90.00
_cell.angle_gamma   90.00
#
_symmetry.space_group_name_H-M   'P 1'
#
loop_
_entity.id
_entity.type
_entity.pdbx_description
1 polymer ?
#
loop_
_entity_poly.entity_id
_entity_poly.type
_entity_poly.pdbx_seq_one_letter_code
_entity_poly.pdbx_strand_id
1 'polypeptide(L)'
;MASSGEAQSGEDPEAEAKPDEHRQHLRGLLKAAAIACARLVCHRDTWTFVIEQTSQHPHFRHPDQVSDLNDGQIETILSGRSLLAILVTMRKVLDDCVGEDSDLATWALADAVYRRTQMAVAEVKYTRPDGSEVTTIVLDDRPAPADAS
;
A
#
# COMPACT_ATOMS: atom_id res chain seq x y z
N MET A 1 -53.10 27.65 -14.07
CA MET A 1 -52.45 26.85 -13.00
C MET A 1 -51.02 26.61 -13.44
N ALA A 2 -50.07 27.15 -12.68
CA ALA A 2 -48.64 26.98 -12.89
C ALA A 2 -48.20 25.61 -12.36
N SER A 3 -47.20 24.99 -12.99
CA SER A 3 -45.89 24.77 -12.37
C SER A 3 -44.95 24.07 -13.34
N SER A 4 -43.85 24.75 -13.65
CA SER A 4 -42.60 24.16 -14.11
C SER A 4 -42.08 23.15 -13.09
N GLY A 5 -41.29 22.19 -13.56
CA GLY A 5 -40.46 21.30 -12.75
C GLY A 5 -39.25 20.90 -13.58
N GLU A 6 -38.17 21.63 -13.38
CA GLU A 6 -36.87 21.50 -14.03
C GLU A 6 -36.16 20.18 -13.70
N ALA A 7 -35.19 19.88 -14.55
CA ALA A 7 -34.23 18.80 -14.43
C ALA A 7 -33.55 18.78 -13.05
N GLN A 8 -33.35 17.58 -12.53
CA GLN A 8 -32.23 17.29 -11.63
C GLN A 8 -31.45 16.14 -12.24
N SER A 9 -30.40 16.50 -12.98
CA SER A 9 -29.25 15.62 -13.18
C SER A 9 -28.71 15.27 -11.80
N GLY A 10 -28.83 14.00 -11.42
CA GLY A 10 -28.07 13.46 -10.31
C GLY A 10 -26.60 13.43 -10.74
N GLU A 11 -25.84 14.39 -10.25
CA GLU A 11 -24.39 14.34 -10.31
C GLU A 11 -23.97 13.29 -9.28
N ASP A 12 -23.65 12.08 -9.73
CA ASP A 12 -23.06 11.04 -8.90
C ASP A 12 -21.70 11.53 -8.39
N PRO A 13 -21.52 11.77 -7.08
CA PRO A 13 -20.24 12.23 -6.54
C PRO A 13 -19.13 11.17 -6.63
N GLU A 14 -19.44 9.98 -7.13
CA GLU A 14 -18.54 8.81 -7.20
C GLU A 14 -17.68 8.77 -8.47
N ALA A 15 -18.00 9.56 -9.49
CA ALA A 15 -17.27 9.58 -10.76
C ALA A 15 -16.00 10.45 -10.71
N GLU A 16 -15.95 11.47 -9.84
CA GLU A 16 -14.85 12.45 -9.81
C GLU A 16 -13.68 12.08 -8.88
N ALA A 17 -13.87 11.17 -7.91
CA ALA A 17 -12.80 10.73 -7.00
C ALA A 17 -11.84 9.70 -7.64
N LYS A 18 -12.35 8.85 -8.54
CA LYS A 18 -11.60 7.73 -9.16
C LYS A 18 -10.38 8.14 -10.01
N PRO A 19 -10.41 9.25 -10.79
CA PRO A 19 -9.27 9.66 -11.60
C PRO A 19 -8.03 10.06 -10.79
N ASP A 20 -8.20 10.66 -9.61
CA ASP A 20 -7.07 11.16 -8.82
C ASP A 20 -6.36 10.03 -8.09
N GLU A 21 -7.10 9.11 -7.46
CA GLU A 21 -6.53 7.93 -6.80
C GLU A 21 -5.78 7.02 -7.77
N HIS A 22 -6.33 6.82 -8.98
CA HIS A 22 -5.67 6.06 -10.03
C HIS A 22 -4.35 6.73 -10.46
N ARG A 23 -4.35 8.05 -10.63
CA ARG A 23 -3.13 8.81 -10.93
C ARG A 23 -2.11 8.73 -9.80
N GLN A 24 -2.56 8.79 -8.54
CA GLN A 24 -1.69 8.65 -7.37
C GLN A 24 -1.08 7.25 -7.31
N HIS A 25 -1.86 6.21 -7.63
CA HIS A 25 -1.38 4.84 -7.76
C HIS A 25 -0.27 4.73 -8.82
N LEU A 26 -0.52 5.19 -10.04
CA LEU A 26 0.47 5.15 -11.13
C LEU A 26 1.76 5.91 -10.78
N ARG A 27 1.65 7.10 -10.16
CA ARG A 27 2.81 7.84 -9.67
C ARG A 27 3.59 7.07 -8.61
N GLY A 28 2.89 6.39 -7.70
CA GLY A 28 3.48 5.51 -6.70
C GLY A 28 4.26 4.36 -7.34
N LEU A 29 3.69 3.70 -8.36
CA LEU A 29 4.39 2.64 -9.10
C LEU A 29 5.66 3.17 -9.78
N LEU A 30 5.60 4.33 -10.43
CA LEU A 30 6.77 4.92 -11.09
C LEU A 30 7.89 5.25 -10.08
N LYS A 31 7.53 5.77 -8.90
CA LYS A 31 8.51 6.00 -7.82
C LYS A 31 9.09 4.69 -7.29
N ALA A 32 8.25 3.69 -7.01
CA ALA A 32 8.68 2.39 -6.53
C ALA A 32 9.61 1.68 -7.51
N ALA A 33 9.39 1.83 -8.82
CA ALA A 33 10.26 1.28 -9.85
C ALA A 33 11.69 1.87 -9.82
N ALA A 34 11.87 3.07 -9.26
CA ALA A 34 13.18 3.70 -9.07
C ALA A 34 13.87 3.30 -7.75
N ILE A 35 13.20 2.56 -6.87
CA ILE A 35 13.75 2.08 -5.60
C ILE A 35 14.45 0.74 -5.83
N ALA A 36 15.75 0.67 -5.55
CA ALA A 36 16.51 -0.58 -5.70
C ALA A 36 16.02 -1.65 -4.69
N CYS A 37 15.89 -1.27 -3.43
CA CYS A 37 15.33 -2.09 -2.37
C CYS A 37 14.72 -1.24 -1.26
N ALA A 38 13.84 -1.84 -0.47
CA ALA A 38 13.23 -1.24 0.70
C ALA A 38 13.29 -2.23 1.88
N ARG A 39 13.53 -1.70 3.07
CA ARG A 39 13.39 -2.44 4.32
C ARG A 39 11.92 -2.47 4.72
N LEU A 40 11.41 -3.64 5.06
CA LEU A 40 10.05 -3.85 5.56
C LEU A 40 10.14 -4.32 7.01
N VAL A 41 9.39 -3.67 7.90
CA VAL A 41 9.18 -4.08 9.29
C VAL A 41 7.69 -4.24 9.55
N CYS A 42 7.27 -5.41 10.03
CA CYS A 42 5.86 -5.70 10.31
C CYS A 42 5.71 -6.88 11.27
N HIS A 43 4.51 -7.13 11.80
CA HIS A 43 4.22 -8.35 12.56
C HIS A 43 4.32 -9.59 11.65
N ARG A 44 4.70 -10.74 12.21
CA ARG A 44 4.85 -12.01 11.47
C ARG A 44 3.60 -12.40 10.68
N ASP A 45 2.41 -12.23 11.26
CA ASP A 45 1.16 -12.56 10.57
C ASP A 45 0.84 -11.59 9.42
N THR A 46 1.22 -10.32 9.56
CA THR A 46 1.13 -9.34 8.46
C THR A 46 2.06 -9.74 7.33
N TRP A 47 3.27 -10.22 7.65
CA TRP A 47 4.18 -10.75 6.63
C TRP A 47 3.59 -11.98 5.93
N THR A 48 3.00 -12.92 6.66
CA THR A 48 2.31 -14.09 6.10
C THR A 48 1.21 -13.66 5.13
N PHE A 49 0.36 -12.70 5.53
CA PHE A 49 -0.68 -12.14 4.66
C PHE A 49 -0.07 -11.55 3.36
N VAL A 50 0.99 -10.75 3.46
CA VAL A 50 1.66 -10.19 2.27
C VAL A 50 2.14 -11.29 1.33
N ILE A 51 2.74 -12.35 1.87
CA ILE A 51 3.19 -13.51 1.11
C ILE A 51 2.02 -14.22 0.43
N GLU A 52 0.94 -14.51 1.17
CA GLU A 52 -0.25 -15.19 0.64
C GLU A 52 -0.84 -14.46 -0.56
N GLN A 53 -0.96 -13.13 -0.47
CA GLN A 53 -1.50 -12.31 -1.56
C GLN A 53 -0.54 -12.24 -2.76
N THR A 54 0.77 -12.13 -2.52
CA THR A 54 1.73 -11.73 -3.58
C THR A 54 2.54 -12.85 -4.20
N SER A 55 2.57 -14.06 -3.60
CA SER A 55 3.45 -15.15 -4.04
C SER A 55 3.27 -15.57 -5.50
N GLN A 56 2.05 -15.42 -6.04
CA GLN A 56 1.74 -15.76 -7.44
C GLN A 56 2.03 -14.62 -8.42
N HIS A 57 2.38 -13.43 -7.94
CA HIS A 57 2.65 -12.29 -8.82
C HIS A 57 4.00 -12.47 -9.54
N PRO A 58 4.08 -12.35 -10.89
CA PRO A 58 5.29 -12.67 -11.65
C PRO A 58 6.55 -11.89 -11.25
N HIS A 59 6.36 -10.68 -10.72
CA HIS A 59 7.44 -9.80 -10.25
C HIS A 59 7.79 -9.97 -8.77
N PHE A 60 6.98 -10.69 -7.99
CA PHE A 60 7.30 -10.95 -6.60
C PHE A 60 8.43 -11.96 -6.48
N ARG A 61 9.37 -11.67 -5.58
CA ARG A 61 10.45 -12.58 -5.18
C ARG A 61 10.51 -12.58 -3.67
N HIS A 62 10.55 -13.77 -3.10
CA HIS A 62 10.79 -13.93 -1.67
C HIS A 62 12.13 -13.30 -1.31
N PRO A 63 12.20 -12.55 -0.20
CA PRO A 63 13.47 -12.07 0.32
C PRO A 63 14.39 -13.22 0.71
N ASP A 64 15.70 -13.03 0.54
CA ASP A 64 16.70 -14.04 0.92
C ASP A 64 16.80 -14.21 2.44
N GLN A 65 16.47 -13.16 3.21
CA GLN A 65 16.53 -13.16 4.67
C GLN A 65 15.29 -12.51 5.27
N VAL A 66 14.67 -13.20 6.21
CA VAL A 66 13.64 -12.66 7.12
C VAL A 66 14.16 -12.86 8.54
N SER A 67 14.39 -11.75 9.24
CA SER A 67 14.94 -11.74 10.59
C SER A 67 13.82 -11.52 11.59
N ASP A 68 13.77 -12.32 12.65
CA ASP A 68 12.87 -12.08 13.77
C ASP A 68 13.36 -10.90 14.61
N LEU A 69 12.42 -10.06 15.01
CA LEU A 69 12.60 -8.95 15.94
C LEU A 69 11.80 -9.22 17.23
N ASN A 70 11.79 -8.25 18.14
CA ASN A 70 10.99 -8.31 19.36
C ASN A 70 9.48 -8.22 19.05
N ASP A 71 8.65 -8.61 20.01
CA ASP A 71 7.19 -8.45 19.96
C ASP A 71 6.51 -9.11 18.74
N GLY A 72 7.06 -10.23 18.25
CA GLY A 72 6.50 -10.96 17.11
C GLY A 72 6.71 -10.29 15.76
N GLN A 73 7.55 -9.25 15.71
CA GLN A 73 7.88 -8.56 14.46
C GLN A 73 8.93 -9.29 13.66
N ILE A 74 8.96 -9.00 12.37
CA ILE A 74 10.01 -9.40 11.45
C ILE A 74 10.57 -8.18 10.74
N GLU A 75 11.79 -8.33 10.25
CA GLU A 75 12.44 -7.41 9.33
C GLU A 75 12.91 -8.17 8.07
N THR A 76 12.72 -7.56 6.91
CA THR A 76 13.25 -8.11 5.65
C THR A 76 13.57 -7.02 4.62
N ILE A 77 14.32 -7.36 3.58
CA ILE A 77 14.65 -6.48 2.46
C ILE A 77 13.88 -6.91 1.22
N LEU A 78 12.99 -6.04 0.75
CA LEU A 78 12.25 -6.21 -0.49
C LEU A 78 13.03 -5.61 -1.66
N SER A 79 13.15 -6.36 -2.75
CA SER A 79 13.60 -5.79 -4.03
C SER A 79 12.56 -4.78 -4.56
N GLY A 80 12.99 -3.81 -5.37
CA GLY A 80 12.05 -2.90 -6.06
C GLY A 80 10.97 -3.62 -6.88
N ARG A 81 11.31 -4.79 -7.45
CA ARG A 81 10.34 -5.65 -8.16
C ARG A 81 9.28 -6.24 -7.24
N SER A 82 9.68 -6.73 -6.06
CA SER A 82 8.75 -7.24 -5.05
C SER A 82 7.88 -6.10 -4.50
N LEU A 83 8.44 -4.90 -4.34
CA LEU A 83 7.70 -3.72 -3.91
C LEU A 83 6.59 -3.34 -4.91
N LEU A 84 6.88 -3.35 -6.21
CA LEU A 84 5.88 -3.16 -7.26
C LEU A 84 4.80 -4.25 -7.21
N ALA A 85 5.20 -5.51 -7.04
CA ALA A 85 4.25 -6.62 -6.95
C ALA A 85 3.28 -6.45 -5.77
N ILE A 86 3.77 -6.01 -4.60
CA ILE A 86 2.93 -5.69 -3.45
C ILE A 86 1.95 -4.58 -3.79
N LEU A 87 2.41 -3.43 -4.30
CA LEU A 87 1.54 -2.29 -4.61
C LEU A 87 0.44 -2.65 -5.63
N VAL A 88 0.78 -3.39 -6.68
CA VAL A 88 -0.17 -3.81 -7.72
C VAL A 88 -1.17 -4.83 -7.16
N THR A 89 -0.69 -5.82 -6.41
CA THR A 89 -1.54 -6.88 -5.86
C THR A 89 -2.51 -6.32 -4.83
N MET A 90 -2.03 -5.50 -3.89
CA MET A 90 -2.90 -4.90 -2.87
C MET A 90 -3.92 -3.97 -3.53
N ARG A 91 -3.53 -3.15 -4.52
CA ARG A 91 -4.48 -2.33 -5.27
C ARG A 91 -5.56 -3.16 -5.94
N LYS A 92 -5.20 -4.29 -6.54
CA LYS A 92 -6.17 -5.22 -7.12
C LYS A 92 -7.16 -5.76 -6.08
N VAL A 93 -6.69 -6.17 -4.89
CA VAL A 93 -7.57 -6.60 -3.80
C VAL A 93 -8.55 -5.49 -3.40
N LEU A 94 -8.10 -4.23 -3.38
CA LEU A 94 -8.97 -3.08 -3.10
C LEU A 94 -10.01 -2.86 -4.20
N ASP A 95 -9.60 -2.96 -5.46
CA ASP A 95 -10.49 -2.75 -6.60
C ASP A 95 -11.51 -3.91 -6.75
N ASP A 96 -11.15 -5.13 -6.36
CA ASP A 96 -11.99 -6.34 -6.45
C ASP A 96 -13.02 -6.44 -5.29
N CYS A 97 -12.87 -5.66 -4.23
CA CYS A 97 -13.76 -5.68 -3.05
C CYS A 97 -15.08 -4.92 -3.33
N VAL A 98 -15.98 -5.56 -4.09
CA VAL A 98 -17.30 -5.01 -4.44
C VAL A 98 -18.40 -6.03 -4.11
N GLY A 99 -19.27 -5.69 -3.14
CA GLY A 99 -20.50 -6.45 -2.84
C GLY A 99 -20.60 -6.98 -1.41
N GLU A 100 -21.77 -7.55 -1.08
CA GLU A 100 -22.16 -7.98 0.28
C GLU A 100 -21.33 -9.15 0.82
N ASP A 101 -20.76 -9.99 -0.05
CA ASP A 101 -19.94 -11.17 0.31
C ASP A 101 -18.42 -10.89 0.28
N SER A 102 -18.01 -9.63 0.19
CA SER A 102 -16.58 -9.28 0.13
C SER A 102 -15.87 -9.62 1.45
N ASP A 103 -14.68 -10.20 1.36
CA ASP A 103 -13.83 -10.41 2.55
C ASP A 103 -13.27 -9.07 3.03
N LEU A 104 -14.03 -8.42 3.92
CA LEU A 104 -13.69 -7.11 4.49
C LEU A 104 -12.40 -7.14 5.31
N ALA A 105 -12.02 -8.29 5.88
CA ALA A 105 -10.78 -8.41 6.64
C ALA A 105 -9.57 -8.41 5.70
N THR A 106 -9.63 -9.19 4.61
CA THR A 106 -8.61 -9.18 3.55
C THR A 106 -8.51 -7.79 2.92
N TRP A 107 -9.65 -7.14 2.63
CA TRP A 107 -9.68 -5.78 2.12
C TRP A 107 -9.00 -4.77 3.06
N ALA A 108 -9.35 -4.80 4.36
CA ALA A 108 -8.79 -3.87 5.34
C ALA A 108 -7.28 -4.07 5.53
N LEU A 109 -6.80 -5.32 5.53
CA LEU A 109 -5.38 -5.63 5.57
C LEU A 109 -4.66 -5.15 4.31
N ALA A 110 -5.23 -5.41 3.12
CA ALA A 110 -4.67 -4.96 1.85
C ALA A 110 -4.57 -3.42 1.79
N ASP A 111 -5.58 -2.72 2.29
CA ASP A 111 -5.60 -1.26 2.37
C ASP A 111 -4.48 -0.74 3.27
N ALA A 112 -4.32 -1.31 4.47
CA ALA A 112 -3.25 -0.92 5.39
C ALA A 112 -1.86 -1.12 4.76
N VAL A 113 -1.62 -2.29 4.13
CA VAL A 113 -0.35 -2.55 3.43
C VAL A 113 -0.14 -1.57 2.28
N TYR A 114 -1.17 -1.36 1.45
CA TYR A 114 -1.10 -0.47 0.30
C TYR A 114 -0.77 0.96 0.71
N ARG A 115 -1.53 1.54 1.65
CA ARG A 115 -1.37 2.94 2.08
C ARG A 115 0.01 3.18 2.68
N ARG A 116 0.49 2.30 3.57
CA ARG A 116 1.82 2.47 4.20
C ARG A 116 2.97 2.28 3.25
N THR A 117 2.84 1.36 2.31
CA THR A 117 3.81 1.19 1.24
C THR A 117 3.84 2.44 0.35
N GLN A 118 2.67 2.95 -0.04
CA GLN A 118 2.57 4.14 -0.90
C GLN A 118 3.13 5.39 -0.22
N MET A 119 2.86 5.59 1.08
CA MET A 119 3.42 6.70 1.86
C MET A 119 4.95 6.65 1.88
N ALA A 120 5.53 5.51 2.28
CA ALA A 120 6.99 5.35 2.33
C ALA A 120 7.65 5.56 0.96
N VAL A 121 7.02 5.08 -0.13
CA VAL A 121 7.49 5.32 -1.50
C VAL A 121 7.38 6.79 -1.91
N ALA A 122 6.33 7.49 -1.47
CA ALA A 122 6.12 8.89 -1.81
C ALA A 122 7.18 9.81 -1.18
N GLU A 123 7.66 9.46 0.02
CA GLU A 123 8.65 10.22 0.79
C GLU A 123 10.09 10.06 0.28
N VAL A 124 10.35 9.12 -0.63
CA VAL A 124 11.69 8.90 -1.20
C VAL A 124 12.17 10.16 -1.92
N LYS A 125 13.35 10.66 -1.49
CA LYS A 125 14.04 11.79 -2.11
C LYS A 125 15.16 11.29 -3.02
N TYR A 126 15.35 11.99 -4.14
CA TYR A 126 16.47 11.72 -5.04
C TYR A 126 17.75 12.29 -4.43
N THR A 127 18.41 11.52 -3.57
CA THR A 127 19.72 11.86 -3.00
C THR A 127 20.60 10.63 -2.99
N ARG A 128 21.65 10.58 -3.82
CA ARG A 128 22.77 9.68 -3.52
C ARG A 128 24.10 10.11 -4.13
N PRO A 129 25.12 10.28 -3.28
CA PRO A 129 26.48 9.93 -3.70
C PRO A 129 27.16 8.81 -2.87
N ASP A 130 26.85 8.60 -1.58
CA ASP A 130 27.51 7.56 -0.75
C ASP A 130 26.69 6.97 0.43
N GLY A 131 25.53 7.55 0.82
CA GLY A 131 24.78 7.22 2.05
C GLY A 131 23.88 5.97 2.01
N SER A 132 24.09 5.08 2.99
CA SER A 132 23.62 3.69 3.15
C SER A 132 22.15 3.45 3.53
N GLU A 133 21.31 4.48 3.62
CA GLU A 133 19.92 4.29 4.01
C GLU A 133 19.04 3.80 2.86
N VAL A 134 18.18 2.84 3.16
CA VAL A 134 17.17 2.31 2.25
C VAL A 134 15.79 2.77 2.72
N THR A 135 14.85 2.95 1.78
CA THR A 135 13.45 3.26 2.10
C THR A 135 12.94 2.25 3.14
N THR A 136 12.39 2.73 4.25
CA THR A 136 11.85 1.85 5.30
C THR A 136 10.33 1.95 5.31
N ILE A 137 9.68 0.79 5.25
CA ILE A 137 8.23 0.63 5.29
C ILE A 137 7.91 -0.04 6.62
N VAL A 138 7.06 0.61 7.43
CA VAL A 138 6.60 0.07 8.71
C VAL A 138 5.10 -0.21 8.61
N LEU A 139 4.72 -1.49 8.74
CA LEU A 139 3.33 -1.94 8.79
C LEU A 139 2.97 -2.30 10.23
N ASP A 140 3.14 -1.33 11.12
CA ASP A 140 2.85 -1.44 12.54
C ASP A 140 2.51 -0.06 13.08
N ASP A 141 1.21 0.21 13.20
CA ASP A 141 0.73 1.47 13.74
C ASP A 141 0.69 1.42 15.25
N ARG A 142 1.45 2.32 15.87
CA ARG A 142 1.47 2.50 17.31
C ARG A 142 0.87 3.85 17.68
N PRO A 143 0.10 3.92 18.77
CA PRO A 143 -0.34 5.20 19.30
C PRO A 143 0.88 6.08 19.61
N ALA A 144 0.72 7.39 19.41
CA ALA A 144 1.75 8.34 19.80
C ALA A 144 2.05 8.20 21.31
N PRO A 145 3.32 8.27 21.72
CA PRO A 145 3.66 8.27 23.14
C PRO A 145 2.93 9.44 23.82
N ALA A 146 2.38 9.19 25.01
CA ALA A 146 1.49 10.12 25.71
C ALA A 146 2.10 11.51 26.02
N ASP A 147 3.42 11.66 25.88
CA ASP A 147 4.17 12.88 26.21
C ASP A 147 4.55 13.74 24.98
N ALA A 148 3.91 13.52 23.82
CA ALA A 148 4.15 14.30 22.59
C ALA A 148 3.07 15.35 22.28
N SER A 149 2.40 15.90 23.30
CA SER A 149 1.44 17.03 23.17
C SER A 149 1.90 18.26 23.94
#